data_AF-A0A392Q8Y6-F1
#
_entry.id   AF-A0A392Q8Y6-F1
#
_cell.length_a   1.000
_cell.length_b   1.000
_cell.length_c   1.000
_cell.angle_alpha   90.00
_cell.angle_beta   90.00
_cell.angle_gamma   90.00
#
_symmetry.space_group_name_H-M   'P 1'
#
loop_
_entity.id
_entity.type
_entity.pdbx_description
1 polymer ?
#
loop_
_entity_poly.entity_id
_entity_poly.type
_entity_poly.pdbx_seq_one_letter_code
_entity_poly.pdbx_strand_id
1 'polypeptide(L)'
;FQMAMEVTQILLNAQAVDGAVRKQAEDNLKQFQEQNLPSFLISLAGELANDEKPVESRRLAGLILKNALDSKEQHKKIEFVQRWLAIDPTFKAQIKALLLRTLSSPSHDARSTASQVIAKVAGIELPHKQWPELIVSLLSNVHQLPAPTRQATLETLGYICEEVSP
;
A
#
# COMPACT_ATOMS: atom_id res chain seq x y z
N PHE A 1 15.15 11.46 -9.01
CA PHE A 1 14.96 10.09 -8.49
C PHE A 1 14.26 9.23 -9.53
N GLN A 2 15.11 8.57 -10.32
CA GLN A 2 14.97 7.29 -11.03
C GLN A 2 13.56 6.65 -11.16
N MET A 3 13.00 6.78 -12.38
CA MET A 3 12.18 5.80 -13.12
C MET A 3 11.38 4.79 -12.27
N ALA A 4 10.32 5.21 -11.60
CA ALA A 4 9.22 4.29 -11.32
C ALA A 4 8.58 3.96 -12.68
N MET A 5 8.52 2.67 -13.04
CA MET A 5 7.75 2.23 -14.21
C MET A 5 6.35 2.85 -14.13
N GLU A 6 5.88 3.44 -15.22
CA GLU A 6 4.55 4.02 -15.28
C GLU A 6 3.51 2.89 -15.31
N VAL A 7 3.20 2.36 -14.12
CA VAL A 7 2.27 1.23 -13.92
C VAL A 7 0.82 1.63 -14.21
N THR A 8 0.55 2.93 -14.33
CA THR A 8 -0.76 3.52 -14.62
C THR A 8 -1.46 2.82 -15.79
N GLN A 9 -0.80 2.70 -16.95
CA GLN A 9 -1.48 2.11 -18.12
C GLN A 9 -1.80 0.62 -17.92
N ILE A 10 -0.92 -0.11 -17.22
CA ILE A 10 -1.16 -1.52 -16.90
C ILE A 10 -2.36 -1.65 -15.96
N LEU A 11 -2.47 -0.79 -14.95
CA LEU A 11 -3.60 -0.77 -14.01
C LEU A 11 -4.92 -0.38 -14.67
N LEU A 12 -4.89 0.56 -15.61
CA LEU A 12 -6.08 0.92 -16.39
C LEU A 12 -6.50 -0.23 -17.30
N ASN A 13 -5.54 -0.88 -17.98
CA ASN A 13 -5.81 -2.03 -18.84
C ASN A 13 -6.34 -3.23 -18.05
N ALA A 14 -5.89 -3.44 -16.80
CA ALA A 14 -6.41 -4.47 -15.90
C ALA A 14 -7.89 -4.24 -15.51
N GLN A 15 -8.45 -3.08 -15.85
CA GLN A 15 -9.87 -2.75 -15.64
C GLN A 15 -10.65 -2.68 -16.96
N ALA A 16 -10.02 -3.05 -18.08
CA ALA A 16 -10.65 -3.00 -19.39
C ALA A 16 -11.85 -3.96 -19.51
N VAL A 17 -12.83 -3.55 -20.32
CA VAL A 17 -13.98 -4.39 -20.71
C VAL A 17 -13.51 -5.54 -21.60
N ASP A 18 -12.54 -5.28 -22.49
CA ASP A 18 -11.91 -6.31 -23.32
C ASP A 18 -11.13 -7.30 -22.45
N GLY A 19 -11.56 -8.56 -22.48
CA GLY A 19 -10.98 -9.63 -21.67
C GLY A 19 -9.54 -10.00 -22.04
N ALA A 20 -9.13 -9.83 -23.30
CA ALA A 20 -7.77 -10.12 -23.73
C ALA A 20 -6.80 -9.04 -23.22
N VAL A 21 -7.19 -7.76 -23.34
CA VAL A 21 -6.43 -6.63 -22.80
C VAL A 21 -6.29 -6.73 -21.28
N ARG A 22 -7.39 -7.04 -20.59
CA ARG A 22 -7.39 -7.22 -19.15
C ARG A 22 -6.45 -8.35 -18.72
N LYS A 23 -6.57 -9.53 -19.33
CA LYS A 23 -5.74 -10.68 -19.00
C LYS A 23 -4.25 -10.39 -19.22
N GLN A 24 -3.90 -9.73 -20.32
CA GLN A 24 -2.52 -9.35 -20.59
C GLN A 24 -1.96 -8.40 -19.52
N ALA A 25 -2.77 -7.45 -19.05
CA ALA A 25 -2.37 -6.54 -17.99
C ALA A 25 -2.19 -7.26 -16.63
N GLU A 26 -3.08 -8.19 -16.29
CA GLU A 26 -2.97 -9.03 -15.10
C GLU A 26 -1.69 -9.90 -15.15
N ASP A 27 -1.40 -10.52 -16.30
CA ASP A 27 -0.18 -11.31 -16.50
C ASP A 27 1.08 -10.45 -16.37
N ASN A 28 1.08 -9.23 -16.90
CA ASN A 28 2.19 -8.27 -16.75
C ASN A 28 2.41 -7.87 -15.28
N LEU A 29 1.33 -7.61 -14.53
CA LEU A 29 1.43 -7.28 -13.10
C LEU A 29 2.01 -8.44 -12.30
N LYS A 30 1.55 -9.66 -12.59
CA LYS A 30 2.06 -10.88 -11.95
C LYS A 30 3.54 -11.09 -12.26
N GLN A 31 3.93 -10.96 -13.53
CA GLN A 31 5.32 -11.08 -13.95
C GLN A 31 6.22 -10.05 -13.25
N PHE A 32 5.77 -8.80 -13.14
CA PHE A 32 6.54 -7.77 -12.44
C PHE A 32 6.70 -8.08 -10.95
N GLN A 33 5.63 -8.52 -10.28
CA GLN A 33 5.67 -8.95 -8.88
C GLN A 33 6.66 -10.11 -8.65
N GLU A 34 6.70 -11.09 -9.57
CA GLU A 34 7.59 -12.26 -9.49
C GLU A 34 9.06 -11.90 -9.77
N GLN A 35 9.31 -10.99 -10.71
CA GLN A 35 10.67 -10.58 -11.08
C GLN A 35 11.32 -9.65 -10.06
N ASN A 36 10.57 -8.67 -9.54
CA ASN A 36 11.11 -7.65 -8.64
C ASN A 36 10.02 -7.12 -7.70
N LEU A 37 9.72 -7.91 -6.67
CA LEU A 37 8.74 -7.56 -5.64
C LEU A 37 9.00 -6.18 -5.01
N PRO A 38 10.22 -5.82 -4.56
CA PRO A 38 10.45 -4.52 -3.93
C PRO A 38 10.08 -3.34 -4.84
N SER A 39 10.49 -3.39 -6.11
CA SER A 39 10.19 -2.31 -7.07
C SER A 39 8.72 -2.29 -7.48
N PHE A 40 8.08 -3.46 -7.55
CA PHE A 40 6.64 -3.58 -7.77
C PHE A 40 5.84 -2.87 -6.66
N LEU A 41 6.15 -3.16 -5.39
CA LEU A 41 5.46 -2.54 -4.25
C LEU A 41 5.68 -1.02 -4.19
N ILE A 42 6.89 -0.54 -4.48
CA ILE A 42 7.17 0.91 -4.59
C ILE A 42 6.34 1.53 -5.71
N SER A 43 6.24 0.88 -6.87
CA SER A 43 5.50 1.40 -8.02
C SER A 43 4.01 1.56 -7.68
N LEU A 44 3.42 0.57 -7.00
CA LEU A 44 2.03 0.64 -6.54
C LEU A 44 1.82 1.71 -5.45
N ALA A 45 2.72 1.78 -4.46
CA ALA A 45 2.66 2.80 -3.42
C ALA A 45 2.83 4.22 -4.00
N GLY A 46 3.69 4.37 -5.01
CA GLY A 46 3.93 5.61 -5.72
C GLY A 46 2.72 6.05 -6.55
N GLU A 47 2.09 5.12 -7.27
CA GLU A 47 0.85 5.36 -8.00
C GLU A 47 -0.26 5.82 -7.05
N LEU A 48 -0.50 5.07 -5.97
CA LEU A 48 -1.51 5.39 -4.95
C LEU A 48 -1.27 6.79 -4.34
N ALA A 49 0.00 7.14 -4.07
CA ALA A 49 0.39 8.38 -3.42
C ALA A 49 0.47 9.61 -4.36
N ASN A 50 0.20 9.46 -5.66
CA ASN A 50 0.26 10.56 -6.63
C ASN A 50 -1.15 11.09 -6.93
N ASP A 51 -1.41 12.34 -6.54
CA ASP A 51 -2.72 12.97 -6.72
C ASP A 51 -3.06 13.37 -8.16
N GLU A 52 -2.06 13.39 -9.05
CA GLU A 52 -2.24 13.68 -10.48
C GLU A 52 -2.62 12.44 -11.29
N LYS A 53 -2.56 11.24 -10.70
CA LYS A 53 -2.90 9.99 -11.37
C LYS A 53 -4.41 9.71 -11.35
N PRO A 54 -4.96 8.98 -12.34
CA PRO A 54 -6.37 8.62 -12.39
C PRO A 54 -6.83 7.89 -11.12
N VAL A 55 -8.00 8.25 -10.60
CA VAL A 55 -8.53 7.73 -9.32
C VAL A 55 -8.66 6.20 -9.35
N GLU A 56 -9.08 5.64 -10.48
CA GLU A 56 -9.26 4.22 -10.70
C GLU A 56 -7.93 3.47 -10.66
N SER A 57 -6.88 4.06 -11.24
CA SER A 57 -5.51 3.49 -11.20
C SER A 57 -4.97 3.49 -9.78
N ARG A 58 -5.11 4.61 -9.05
CA ARG A 58 -4.68 4.75 -7.66
C ARG A 58 -5.38 3.75 -6.75
N ARG A 59 -6.71 3.62 -6.89
CA ARG A 59 -7.52 2.68 -6.12
C ARG A 59 -7.09 1.25 -6.38
N LEU A 60 -6.93 0.86 -7.65
CA LEU A 60 -6.47 -0.48 -7.98
C LEU A 60 -5.05 -0.75 -7.47
N ALA A 61 -4.14 0.22 -7.60
CA ALA A 61 -2.78 0.10 -7.11
C ALA A 61 -2.75 -0.21 -5.61
N GLY A 62 -3.54 0.52 -4.81
CA GLY A 62 -3.64 0.28 -3.37
C GLY A 62 -4.29 -1.05 -3.01
N LEU A 63 -5.28 -1.51 -3.79
CA LEU A 63 -5.88 -2.83 -3.60
C LEU A 63 -4.89 -3.97 -3.90
N ILE A 64 -4.15 -3.88 -5.00
CA ILE A 64 -3.11 -4.86 -5.35
C ILE A 64 -2.00 -4.84 -4.29
N LEU A 65 -1.58 -3.65 -3.84
CA LEU A 65 -0.58 -3.50 -2.80
C LEU A 65 -1.02 -4.18 -1.49
N LYS A 66 -2.28 -3.96 -1.07
CA LYS A 66 -2.85 -4.65 0.09
C LYS A 66 -2.83 -6.17 -0.08
N ASN A 67 -3.28 -6.67 -1.25
CA ASN A 67 -3.35 -8.09 -1.53
C ASN A 67 -1.97 -8.76 -1.66
N ALA A 68 -0.93 -7.99 -1.95
CA ALA A 68 0.46 -8.47 -1.93
C ALA A 68 1.02 -8.63 -0.51
N LEU A 69 0.32 -8.12 0.52
CA LEU A 69 0.74 -8.13 1.92
C LEU A 69 -0.17 -8.97 2.82
N ASP A 70 -1.36 -9.33 2.36
CA ASP A 70 -2.36 -10.04 3.17
C ASP A 70 -3.11 -11.11 2.38
N SER A 71 -3.50 -12.16 3.09
CA SER A 71 -4.33 -13.24 2.56
C SER A 71 -5.24 -13.79 3.64
N LYS A 72 -6.45 -14.21 3.23
CA LYS A 72 -7.38 -14.94 4.11
C LYS A 72 -6.86 -16.33 4.47
N GLU A 73 -5.94 -16.87 3.68
CA GLU A 73 -5.36 -18.20 3.90
C GLU A 73 -4.11 -18.10 4.78
N GLN A 74 -4.14 -18.75 5.95
CA GLN A 74 -3.08 -18.63 6.96
C GLN A 74 -1.68 -18.96 6.43
N HIS A 75 -1.56 -19.99 5.58
CA HIS A 75 -0.27 -20.39 5.01
C HIS A 75 0.31 -19.30 4.09
N LYS A 76 -0.53 -18.66 3.27
CA LYS A 76 -0.11 -17.53 2.42
C LYS A 76 0.23 -16.30 3.26
N LYS A 77 -0.49 -16.06 4.37
CA LYS A 77 -0.18 -14.97 5.29
C LYS A 77 1.24 -15.08 5.85
N ILE A 78 1.68 -16.29 6.23
CA ILE A 78 3.05 -16.55 6.70
C ILE A 78 4.06 -16.27 5.58
N GLU A 79 3.80 -16.73 4.36
CA GLU A 79 4.67 -16.46 3.20
C GLU A 79 4.81 -14.95 2.95
N PHE A 80 3.71 -14.20 2.97
CA PHE A 80 3.73 -12.75 2.75
C PHE A 80 4.48 -12.00 3.83
N VAL A 81 4.33 -12.39 5.10
CA VAL A 81 5.13 -11.88 6.23
C VAL A 81 6.62 -12.10 5.96
N GLN A 82 7.02 -13.33 5.64
CA GLN A 82 8.43 -13.64 5.37
C GLN A 82 8.99 -12.88 4.17
N ARG A 83 8.22 -12.80 3.08
CA ARG A 83 8.59 -12.04 1.88
C ARG A 83 8.78 -10.56 2.19
N TRP A 84 7.87 -9.95 2.95
CA TRP A 84 7.99 -8.54 3.36
C TRP A 84 9.21 -8.33 4.25
N LEU A 85 9.42 -9.16 5.27
CA LEU A 85 10.54 -9.03 6.20
C LEU A 85 11.90 -9.15 5.49
N ALA A 86 11.98 -9.96 4.42
CA ALA A 86 13.17 -10.13 3.59
C ALA A 86 13.46 -8.95 2.63
N ILE A 87 12.52 -8.02 2.44
CA ILE A 87 12.77 -6.82 1.63
C ILE A 87 13.79 -5.92 2.32
N ASP A 88 14.71 -5.36 1.54
CA ASP A 88 15.71 -4.42 2.01
C ASP A 88 15.06 -3.22 2.75
N PRO A 89 15.60 -2.81 3.92
CA PRO A 89 15.01 -1.73 4.72
C PRO A 89 14.81 -0.41 3.97
N THR A 90 15.65 -0.10 2.98
CA THR A 90 15.55 1.12 2.17
C THR A 90 14.26 1.14 1.36
N PHE A 91 13.93 0.01 0.73
CA PHE A 91 12.69 -0.14 -0.04
C PHE A 91 11.46 -0.08 0.87
N LYS A 92 11.51 -0.75 2.03
CA LYS A 92 10.44 -0.68 3.04
C LYS A 92 10.22 0.75 3.51
N ALA A 93 11.28 1.48 3.85
CA ALA A 93 11.18 2.87 4.27
C ALA A 93 10.51 3.76 3.21
N GLN A 94 10.84 3.57 1.93
CA GLN A 94 10.22 4.31 0.83
C GLN A 94 8.72 4.00 0.69
N ILE A 95 8.33 2.73 0.75
CA ILE A 95 6.90 2.32 0.70
C ILE A 95 6.15 2.96 1.86
N LYS A 96 6.70 2.85 3.08
CA LYS A 96 6.10 3.41 4.31
C LYS A 96 5.92 4.93 4.22
N ALA A 97 6.92 5.65 3.71
CA ALA A 97 6.83 7.10 3.51
C ALA A 97 5.73 7.49 2.50
N LEU A 98 5.61 6.76 1.39
CA LEU A 98 4.57 6.99 0.38
C LEU A 98 3.16 6.75 0.95
N LEU A 99 2.99 5.67 1.72
CA LEU A 99 1.72 5.35 2.38
C LEU A 99 1.31 6.43 3.39
N LEU A 100 2.23 6.83 4.27
CA LEU A 100 1.98 7.88 5.26
C LEU A 100 1.64 9.22 4.59
N ARG A 101 2.33 9.57 3.50
CA ARG A 101 2.01 10.77 2.70
C ARG A 101 0.59 10.69 2.12
N THR A 102 0.16 9.52 1.68
CA THR A 102 -1.17 9.32 1.07
C THR A 102 -2.32 9.60 2.05
N LEU A 103 -2.10 9.49 3.37
CA LEU A 103 -3.10 9.88 4.37
C LEU A 103 -3.47 11.37 4.28
N SER A 104 -2.63 12.20 3.69
CA SER A 104 -2.89 13.62 3.42
C SER A 104 -3.46 13.90 2.03
N SER A 105 -3.72 12.87 1.21
CA SER A 105 -4.31 13.03 -0.11
C SER A 105 -5.68 13.72 -0.01
N PRO A 106 -6.07 14.60 -0.95
CA PRO A 106 -7.43 15.13 -1.04
C PRO A 106 -8.45 14.04 -1.37
N SER A 107 -8.05 12.94 -2.02
CA SER A 107 -8.94 11.84 -2.37
C SER A 107 -9.26 10.97 -1.15
N HIS A 108 -10.55 10.88 -0.81
CA HIS A 108 -11.02 10.00 0.26
C HIS A 108 -10.66 8.53 0.01
N ASP A 109 -10.87 8.05 -1.22
CA ASP A 109 -10.61 6.66 -1.59
C ASP A 109 -9.13 6.29 -1.46
N ALA A 110 -8.23 7.21 -1.83
CA ALA A 110 -6.80 7.03 -1.65
C ALA A 110 -6.42 6.96 -0.17
N ARG A 111 -6.98 7.85 0.66
CA ARG A 111 -6.75 7.85 2.12
C ARG A 111 -7.23 6.57 2.79
N SER A 112 -8.46 6.13 2.52
CA SER A 112 -9.01 4.91 3.13
C SER A 112 -8.24 3.66 2.66
N THR A 113 -7.86 3.60 1.38
CA THR A 113 -7.03 2.50 0.86
C THR A 113 -5.64 2.48 1.51
N ALA A 114 -4.99 3.63 1.63
CA ALA A 114 -3.71 3.74 2.33
C ALA A 114 -3.80 3.33 3.80
N SER A 115 -4.89 3.70 4.49
CA SER A 115 -5.14 3.31 5.88
C SER A 115 -5.16 1.79 6.05
N GLN A 116 -5.85 1.08 5.15
CA GLN A 116 -5.89 -0.39 5.15
C GLN A 116 -4.51 -1.00 4.86
N VAL A 117 -3.76 -0.46 3.90
CA VAL A 117 -2.41 -0.97 3.59
C VAL A 117 -1.46 -0.75 4.76
N ILE A 118 -1.49 0.42 5.39
CA ILE A 118 -0.67 0.73 6.58
C ILE A 118 -0.98 -0.27 7.69
N ALA A 119 -2.25 -0.57 7.94
CA ALA A 119 -2.63 -1.55 8.96
C ALA A 119 -2.05 -2.95 8.67
N LYS A 120 -2.03 -3.40 7.41
CA LYS A 120 -1.41 -4.68 7.04
C LYS A 120 0.11 -4.66 7.24
N VAL A 121 0.79 -3.60 6.83
CA VAL A 121 2.23 -3.46 7.09
C VAL A 121 2.52 -3.40 8.59
N ALA A 122 1.72 -2.68 9.36
CA ALA A 122 1.84 -2.59 10.82
C ALA A 122 1.64 -3.96 11.50
N GLY A 123 0.66 -4.74 11.04
CA GLY A 123 0.44 -6.13 11.46
C GLY A 123 1.67 -7.02 11.28
N ILE A 124 2.48 -6.74 10.26
CA ILE A 124 3.73 -7.46 10.00
C ILE A 124 4.89 -6.87 10.82
N GLU A 125 5.08 -5.55 10.83
CA GLU A 125 6.30 -4.93 11.35
C GLU A 125 6.28 -4.65 12.86
N LEU A 126 5.12 -4.37 13.47
CA LEU A 126 5.05 -4.03 14.89
C LEU A 126 5.43 -5.21 15.81
N PRO A 127 4.98 -6.47 15.58
CA PRO A 127 5.44 -7.62 16.36
C PRO A 127 6.95 -7.84 16.26
N HIS A 128 7.56 -7.43 15.14
CA HIS A 128 8.99 -7.53 14.87
C HIS A 128 9.79 -6.26 15.22
N LYS A 129 9.16 -5.24 15.81
CA LYS A 129 9.79 -3.95 16.18
C LYS A 129 10.45 -3.21 15.01
N GLN A 130 9.96 -3.39 13.78
CA GLN A 130 10.53 -2.78 12.56
C GLN A 130 9.88 -1.44 12.16
N TRP A 131 8.81 -1.02 12.85
CA TRP A 131 8.16 0.28 12.65
C TRP A 131 7.80 1.01 13.97
N PRO A 132 8.77 1.21 14.87
CA PRO A 132 8.50 1.79 16.20
C PRO A 132 7.92 3.22 16.16
N GLU A 133 8.23 3.99 15.12
CA GLU A 133 7.80 5.39 14.95
C GLU A 133 6.37 5.55 14.42
N LEU A 134 5.71 4.48 13.98
CA LEU A 134 4.40 4.54 13.34
C LEU A 134 3.34 5.20 14.22
N ILE A 135 3.16 4.69 15.44
CA ILE A 135 2.11 5.15 16.36
C ILE A 135 2.31 6.61 16.74
N VAL A 136 3.56 7.00 17.02
CA VAL A 136 3.90 8.40 17.34
C VAL A 136 3.60 9.32 16.14
N SER A 137 3.94 8.89 14.93
CA SER A 137 3.67 9.66 13.70
C SER A 137 2.17 9.84 13.47
N LEU A 138 1.38 8.77 13.62
CA LEU A 138 -0.09 8.85 13.50
C LEU A 138 -0.69 9.77 14.58
N LEU A 139 -0.26 9.66 15.84
CA LEU A 139 -0.77 10.53 16.90
C LEU A 139 -0.41 12.01 16.68
N SER A 140 0.77 12.31 16.13
CA SER A 140 1.13 13.69 15.76
C SER A 140 0.19 14.28 14.71
N ASN A 141 -0.17 13.48 13.71
CA ASN A 141 -1.07 13.88 12.64
C ASN A 141 -2.48 14.29 13.14
N VAL A 142 -3.00 13.59 14.16
CA VAL A 142 -4.33 13.89 14.75
C VAL A 142 -4.40 15.30 15.34
N HIS A 143 -3.29 15.84 15.84
CA HIS A 143 -3.28 17.15 16.50
C HIS A 143 -3.00 18.30 15.53
N GLN A 144 -2.25 18.04 14.46
CA GLN A 144 -1.64 19.07 13.63
C GLN A 144 -2.29 19.22 12.25
N LEU A 145 -3.02 18.21 11.77
CA LEU A 145 -3.47 18.16 10.37
C LEU A 145 -4.95 18.51 10.18
N PRO A 146 -5.35 18.86 8.93
CA PRO A 146 -6.74 19.14 8.60
C PRO A 146 -7.68 17.96 8.88
N ALA A 147 -8.99 18.25 9.03
CA ALA A 147 -10.01 17.25 9.38
C ALA A 147 -9.98 15.96 8.52
N PRO A 148 -9.83 16.01 7.17
CA PRO A 148 -9.80 14.79 6.35
C PRO A 148 -8.62 13.87 6.66
N THR A 149 -7.45 14.45 6.94
CA THR A 149 -6.24 13.69 7.30
C THR A 149 -6.35 13.12 8.71
N ARG A 150 -6.93 13.88 9.65
CA ARG A 150 -7.21 13.38 11.01
C ARG A 150 -8.14 12.18 10.98
N GLN A 151 -9.21 12.24 10.18
CA GLN A 151 -10.13 11.13 10.00
C GLN A 151 -9.42 9.88 9.49
N ALA A 152 -8.64 9.99 8.40
CA ALA A 152 -7.89 8.87 7.85
C ALA A 152 -6.84 8.30 8.83
N THR A 153 -6.24 9.17 9.64
CA THR A 153 -5.29 8.77 10.68
C THR A 153 -5.98 7.97 11.79
N LEU A 154 -7.15 8.41 12.25
CA LEU A 154 -7.94 7.68 13.26
C LEU A 154 -8.47 6.36 12.71
N GLU A 155 -8.91 6.33 11.44
CA GLU A 155 -9.28 5.11 10.73
C GLU A 155 -8.11 4.12 10.65
N THR A 156 -6.91 4.61 10.30
CA THR A 156 -5.67 3.81 10.28
C THR A 156 -5.38 3.20 11.65
N LEU A 157 -5.47 3.98 12.73
CA LEU A 157 -5.27 3.49 14.09
C LEU A 157 -6.31 2.41 14.46
N GLY A 158 -7.57 2.60 14.07
CA GLY A 158 -8.62 1.60 14.25
C GLY A 158 -8.27 0.27 13.58
N TYR A 159 -7.88 0.30 12.30
CA TYR A 159 -7.48 -0.91 11.57
C TYR A 159 -6.22 -1.56 12.16
N ILE A 160 -5.25 -0.78 12.65
CA ILE A 160 -4.08 -1.34 13.34
C ILE A 160 -4.50 -2.10 14.60
N CYS A 161 -5.42 -1.56 15.39
CA CYS A 161 -5.92 -2.23 16.59
C CYS A 161 -6.62 -3.55 16.26
N GLU A 162 -7.36 -3.63 15.14
CA GLU A 162 -7.97 -4.87 14.68
C GLU A 162 -6.91 -5.90 14.25
N GLU A 163 -5.88 -5.48 13.51
CA GLU A 163 -4.86 -6.38 12.97
C GLU A 163 -3.86 -6.88 14.02
N VAL A 164 -3.49 -6.04 14.98
CA VAL A 164 -2.43 -6.29 15.99
C VAL A 164 -3.04 -6.74 17.32
N SER A 165 -4.24 -7.32 17.31
CA SER A 165 -4.86 -7.86 18.53
C SER A 165 -3.88 -8.79 19.28
N PRO A 166 -3.79 -8.66 20.62
CA PRO A 166 -2.70 -9.22 21.44
C PRO A 166 -2.57 -10.74 21.43
#